data_AF-A0A962B4M5-F1
#
_entry.id   AF-A0A962B4M5-F1
#
_cell.length_a   1.000
_cell.length_b   1.000
_cell.length_c   1.000
_cell.angle_alpha   90.00
_cell.angle_beta   90.00
_cell.angle_gamma   90.00
#
_symmetry.space_group_name_H-M   'P 1'
#
loop_
_entity.id
_entity.type
_entity.pdbx_description
1 polymer ?
#
loop_
_entity_poly.entity_id
_entity_poly.type
_entity_poly.pdbx_seq_one_letter_code
_entity_poly.pdbx_strand_id
1 'polypeptide(L)'
;GRMPSFVDCSGKLRVDVRSFPSFSSIQGNEPPGLDGSGNLGTGFSFAPGSGGDVVLVTAFYEWDMTKLMPFISLGNMASGARLIQAATAFRNEPFN
;
A
#
# COMPACT_ATOMS: atom_id res chain seq x y z
N GLY A 1 -3.23 -14.15 -14.47
CA GLY A 1 -4.37 -13.45 -15.10
C GLY A 1 -3.88 -12.13 -15.67
N ARG A 2 -4.35 -11.72 -16.85
CA ARG A 2 -4.07 -10.39 -17.41
C ARG A 2 -4.99 -9.38 -16.74
N MET A 3 -4.44 -8.35 -16.11
CA MET A 3 -5.25 -7.27 -15.57
C MET A 3 -5.77 -6.38 -16.72
N PRO A 4 -6.99 -5.82 -16.62
CA PRO A 4 -7.53 -4.90 -17.61
C PRO A 4 -6.63 -3.68 -17.82
N SER A 5 -6.63 -3.08 -19.01
CA SER A 5 -5.74 -1.96 -19.38
C SER A 5 -5.92 -0.68 -18.55
N PHE A 6 -7.05 -0.56 -17.84
CA PHE A 6 -7.32 0.54 -16.92
C PHE A 6 -6.74 0.31 -15.51
N VAL A 7 -6.14 -0.85 -15.25
CA VAL A 7 -5.43 -1.17 -14.01
C VAL A 7 -3.92 -1.07 -14.28
N ASP A 8 -3.32 0.06 -13.92
CA ASP A 8 -1.88 0.33 -14.13
C ASP A 8 -1.08 -0.04 -12.86
N CYS A 9 -0.68 -1.29 -12.75
CA CYS A 9 0.15 -1.71 -11.61
C CYS A 9 1.58 -1.17 -11.67
N SER A 10 2.12 -0.87 -12.85
CA SER A 10 3.52 -0.43 -12.98
C SER A 10 3.71 0.99 -12.46
N GLY A 11 2.74 1.87 -12.73
CA GLY A 11 2.77 3.27 -12.31
C GLY A 11 2.03 3.57 -11.00
N LYS A 12 0.95 2.83 -10.70
CA LYS A 12 -0.03 3.21 -9.67
C LYS A 12 -0.13 2.25 -8.48
N LEU A 13 0.56 1.11 -8.52
CA LEU A 13 0.67 0.20 -7.38
C LEU A 13 2.00 0.45 -6.64
N ARG A 14 1.90 0.55 -5.31
CA ARG A 14 3.04 0.51 -4.39
C ARG A 14 2.79 -0.58 -3.35
N VAL A 15 3.84 -1.33 -3.03
CA VAL A 15 3.79 -2.37 -2.00
C VAL A 15 4.84 -2.02 -0.96
N ASP A 16 4.41 -1.96 0.29
CA ASP A 16 5.26 -1.83 1.45
C ASP A 16 5.34 -3.17 2.18
N VAL A 17 6.55 -3.55 2.58
CA VAL A 17 6.80 -4.74 3.38
C VAL A 17 7.68 -4.35 4.56
N ARG A 18 7.19 -4.57 5.77
CA ARG A 18 7.88 -4.23 7.02
C ARG A 18 7.85 -5.37 8.00
N SER A 19 8.99 -5.58 8.67
CA SER A 19 9.15 -6.57 9.72
C SER A 19 9.05 -5.94 11.10
N PHE A 20 8.44 -6.67 12.02
CA PHE A 20 8.12 -6.29 13.37
C PHE A 20 8.42 -7.45 14.33
N PRO A 21 8.88 -7.19 15.56
CA PRO A 21 9.13 -8.26 16.53
C PRO A 21 7.85 -8.98 17.00
N SER A 22 6.68 -8.33 16.90
CA SER A 22 5.38 -8.93 17.27
C SER A 22 4.19 -8.20 16.62
N PHE A 23 3.02 -8.83 16.60
CA PHE A 23 1.78 -8.19 16.10
C PHE A 23 1.41 -6.92 16.87
N SER A 24 1.68 -6.88 18.18
CA SER A 24 1.40 -5.71 19.02
C SER A 24 2.34 -4.53 18.76
N SER A 25 3.46 -4.75 18.06
CA SER A 25 4.41 -3.70 17.69
C SER A 25 4.08 -3.01 16.37
N ILE A 26 3.12 -3.53 15.60
CA ILE A 26 2.62 -2.89 14.39
C ILE A 26 1.99 -1.55 14.76
N GLN A 27 2.52 -0.47 14.18
CA GLN A 27 1.96 0.88 14.31
C GLN A 27 0.94 1.10 13.19
N GLY A 28 -0.20 1.71 13.51
CA GLY A 28 -1.33 1.86 12.56
C GLY A 28 -1.07 2.81 11.39
N ASN A 29 0.07 3.49 11.37
CA ASN A 29 0.43 4.55 10.43
C ASN A 29 1.65 4.20 9.56
N GLU A 30 2.06 2.93 9.49
CA GLU A 30 3.27 2.51 8.78
C GLU A 30 2.99 1.66 7.53
N PRO A 31 3.33 2.15 6.31
CA PRO A 31 3.59 3.54 5.97
C PRO A 31 2.27 4.33 5.90
N PRO A 32 2.33 5.67 5.96
CA PRO A 32 1.13 6.48 5.87
C PRO A 32 0.52 6.36 4.47
N GLY A 33 -0.79 6.08 4.41
CA GLY A 33 -1.50 6.02 3.13
C GLY A 33 -1.49 7.35 2.41
N LEU A 34 -2.03 8.41 3.02
CA LEU A 34 -1.93 9.78 2.51
C LEU A 34 -1.10 10.65 3.44
N ASP A 35 -0.29 11.53 2.87
CA ASP A 35 0.37 12.61 3.59
C ASP A 35 -0.62 13.75 3.91
N GLY A 36 -0.14 14.76 4.67
CA GLY A 36 -0.95 15.92 5.02
C GLY A 36 -1.39 16.79 3.83
N SER A 37 -0.81 16.57 2.64
CA SER A 37 -1.16 17.23 1.39
C SER A 37 -2.13 16.40 0.54
N GLY A 38 -2.52 15.20 0.99
CA GLY A 38 -3.38 14.29 0.22
C GLY A 38 -2.66 13.57 -0.91
N ASN A 39 -1.33 13.51 -0.90
CA ASN A 39 -0.56 12.66 -1.82
C ASN A 39 -0.29 11.30 -1.18
N LEU A 40 0.05 10.30 -1.99
CA LEU A 40 0.54 9.03 -1.47
C LEU A 40 1.76 9.30 -0.56
N GLY A 41 1.74 8.75 0.65
CA GLY A 41 2.85 8.87 1.59
C GLY A 41 4.16 8.32 1.01
N THR A 42 5.28 8.68 1.63
CA THR A 42 6.61 8.19 1.24
C THR A 42 7.20 7.27 2.32
N GLY A 43 8.40 6.74 2.10
CA GLY A 43 9.04 5.83 3.06
C GLY A 43 8.62 4.36 2.90
N PHE A 44 8.27 3.96 1.68
CA PHE A 44 8.06 2.54 1.36
C PHE A 44 9.34 1.75 1.60
N SER A 45 9.20 0.58 2.22
CA SER A 45 10.29 -0.34 2.49
C SER A 45 9.99 -1.72 1.93
N PHE A 46 11.06 -2.48 1.70
CA PHE A 46 10.96 -3.91 1.46
C PHE A 46 11.87 -4.65 2.46
N ALA A 47 11.30 -4.95 3.62
CA ALA A 47 11.97 -5.64 4.72
C ALA A 47 11.14 -6.87 5.13
N PRO A 48 11.39 -8.04 4.51
CA PRO A 48 10.64 -9.27 4.82
C PRO A 48 11.00 -9.89 6.18
N GLY A 49 11.99 -9.33 6.90
CA GLY A 49 12.40 -9.81 8.22
C GLY A 49 13.12 -11.16 8.19
N SER A 50 13.26 -11.74 9.38
CA SER A 50 13.83 -13.07 9.64
C SER A 50 12.77 -14.04 10.15
N GLY A 51 13.18 -15.26 10.49
CA GLY A 51 12.30 -16.32 10.98
C GLY A 51 11.74 -15.94 12.35
N GLY A 52 10.44 -16.14 12.54
CA GLY A 52 9.74 -15.73 13.75
C GLY A 52 9.35 -14.25 13.81
N ASP A 53 9.77 -13.41 12.87
CA ASP A 53 9.32 -12.02 12.76
C ASP A 53 7.89 -11.95 12.22
N VAL A 54 7.17 -10.90 12.61
CA VAL A 54 5.87 -10.53 12.01
C VAL A 54 6.11 -9.60 10.84
N VAL A 55 5.53 -9.90 9.69
CA VAL A 55 5.62 -9.10 8.48
C VAL A 55 4.25 -8.49 8.19
N LEU A 56 4.22 -7.16 8.02
CA LEU A 56 3.08 -6.43 7.49
C LEU A 56 3.35 -6.13 6.01
N VAL A 57 2.43 -6.57 5.16
CA VAL A 57 2.44 -6.24 3.73
C VAL A 57 1.24 -5.36 3.44
N THR A 58 1.50 -4.16 2.94
CA THR A 58 0.46 -3.20 2.56
C THR A 58 0.59 -2.82 1.10
N ALA A 59 -0.47 -3.02 0.33
CA ALA A 59 -0.59 -2.56 -1.04
C ALA A 59 -1.41 -1.27 -1.11
N PHE A 60 -0.88 -0.29 -1.84
CA PHE A 60 -1.48 1.00 -2.09
C PHE A 60 -1.69 1.15 -3.60
N TYR A 61 -2.92 1.42 -4.02
CA TYR A 61 -3.26 1.60 -5.42
C TYR A 61 -3.98 2.93 -5.63
N GLU A 62 -3.39 3.77 -6.47
CA GLU A 62 -3.99 5.04 -6.89
C GLU A 62 -4.99 4.77 -8.02
N TRP A 63 -6.28 4.70 -7.67
CA TRP A 63 -7.33 4.52 -8.65
C TRP A 63 -7.77 5.86 -9.24
N ASP A 64 -7.31 6.11 -10.47
CA ASP A 64 -7.64 7.31 -11.23
C ASP A 64 -8.63 6.99 -12.37
N MET A 65 -9.88 7.43 -12.20
CA MET A 65 -10.92 7.32 -13.24
C MET A 65 -10.97 8.53 -14.18
N THR A 66 -10.19 9.58 -13.93
CA THR A 66 -10.25 10.82 -14.72
C THR A 66 -9.88 10.59 -16.18
N LYS A 67 -9.03 9.58 -16.46
CA LYS A 67 -8.69 9.16 -17.83
C LYS A 67 -9.90 8.64 -18.62
N LEU A 68 -10.88 8.04 -17.94
CA LEU A 68 -12.10 7.52 -18.57
C LEU A 68 -13.25 8.53 -18.50
N MET A 69 -13.35 9.26 -17.39
CA MET A 69 -14.41 10.23 -17.10
C MET A 69 -13.81 11.48 -16.44
N PRO A 70 -13.36 12.47 -17.22
CA PRO A 70 -12.56 13.61 -16.72
C PRO A 70 -13.32 14.56 -15.79
N PHE A 71 -14.65 14.48 -15.76
CA PHE A 71 -15.52 15.29 -14.88
C PHE A 71 -15.79 14.62 -13.52
N ILE A 72 -15.24 13.43 -13.27
CA ILE A 72 -15.45 12.68 -12.04
C ILE A 72 -14.19 12.72 -11.18
N SER A 73 -14.30 13.34 -10.00
CA SER A 73 -13.34 13.20 -8.89
C SER A 73 -13.97 12.34 -7.81
N LEU A 74 -13.42 11.14 -7.59
CA LEU A 74 -13.90 10.16 -6.59
C LEU A 74 -12.98 10.11 -5.36
N GLY A 75 -11.93 10.92 -5.41
CA GLY A 75 -10.72 10.72 -4.66
C GLY A 75 -10.65 11.45 -3.34
N ASN A 76 -9.96 10.83 -2.40
CA ASN A 76 -9.38 11.49 -1.24
C ASN A 76 -7.96 11.99 -1.50
N MET A 77 -7.42 11.79 -2.71
CA MET A 77 -6.09 12.28 -3.09
C MET A 77 -6.16 13.69 -3.70
N ALA A 78 -5.07 14.45 -3.59
CA ALA A 78 -4.93 15.77 -4.20
C ALA A 78 -5.11 15.75 -5.73
N SER A 79 -4.78 14.64 -6.37
CA SER A 79 -4.98 14.42 -7.81
C SER A 79 -6.45 14.18 -8.21
N GLY A 80 -7.37 14.03 -7.24
CA GLY A 80 -8.74 13.58 -7.48
C GLY A 80 -8.90 12.06 -7.63
N ALA A 81 -7.80 11.31 -7.57
CA ALA A 81 -7.79 9.85 -7.55
C ALA A 81 -8.18 9.29 -6.16
N ARG A 82 -8.73 8.08 -6.14
CA ARG A 82 -9.04 7.38 -4.88
C ARG A 82 -7.86 6.49 -4.50
N LEU A 83 -7.33 6.66 -3.29
CA LEU A 83 -6.37 5.71 -2.76
C LEU A 83 -7.10 4.46 -2.24
N ILE A 84 -6.75 3.30 -2.79
CA ILE A 84 -7.19 1.98 -2.32
C ILE A 84 -6.03 1.37 -1.54
N GLN A 85 -6.31 0.86 -0.34
CA GLN A 85 -5.32 0.21 0.51
C GLN A 85 -5.81 -1.17 0.94
N ALA A 86 -4.92 -2.15 0.90
CA ALA A 86 -5.14 -3.48 1.45
C ALA A 86 -3.90 -3.92 2.23
N ALA A 87 -4.08 -4.39 3.45
CA ALA A 87 -2.99 -4.82 4.33
C ALA A 87 -3.23 -6.25 4.82
N THR A 88 -2.14 -7.01 4.96
CA THR A 88 -2.13 -8.32 5.60
C THR A 88 -0.90 -8.45 6.49
N ALA A 89 -1.07 -9.08 7.66
CA ALA A 89 0.00 -9.34 8.59
C ALA A 89 0.12 -10.85 8.82
N PHE A 90 1.35 -11.35 8.81
CA PHE A 90 1.64 -12.77 9.05
C PHE A 90 2.96 -12.91 9.81
N ARG A 91 3.24 -14.11 10.33
CA ARG A 91 4.49 -14.42 11.01
C ARG A 91 5.31 -15.38 10.15
N ASN A 92 6.59 -15.07 9.92
CA ASN A 92 7.50 -16.00 9.27
C ASN A 92 7.71 -17.22 10.17
N GLU A 93 7.79 -18.40 9.58
CA GLU A 93 8.13 -19.62 10.32
C GLU A 93 9.55 -19.51 10.91
N PRO A 94 9.81 -20.10 12.08
CA PRO A 94 11.18 -20.28 12.56
C PRO A 94 11.98 -21.10 11.53
N PHE A 95 13.20 -20.69 11.20
CA PHE A 95 14.02 -21.37 10.17
C PHE A 95 14.73 -22.62 10.70
N ASN A 96 14.32 -23.13 11.86
CA ASN A 96 15.04 -24.13 12.65
C ASN A 96 14.13 -25.27 13.12
#